data_AF-A0A937SQI6-F1
#
_entry.id   AF-A0A937SQI6-F1
#
_cell.length_a   1.000
_cell.length_b   1.000
_cell.length_c   1.000
_cell.angle_alpha   90.00
_cell.angle_beta   90.00
_cell.angle_gamma   90.00
#
_symmetry.space_group_name_H-M   'P 1'
#
loop_
_entity.id
_entity.type
_entity.pdbx_description
1 polymer ?
#
loop_
_entity_poly.entity_id
_entity_poly.type
_entity_poly.pdbx_seq_one_letter_code
_entity_poly.pdbx_strand_id
1 'polypeptide(L)'
;MSFFDLDLLTILIAYLFLSFSRIQAGAFALGQGFLIDIFSGGVHGLFAFLYLIVFCAIYLGSLFFNLQTARGQIMIVILAVFLKNIVLLTVLVFISNSIVFLKSFLIASAVSIIGTGLITPVLISLFNRLGDIHGREAGTPASEEL
;
A
#
# COMPACT_ATOMS: atom_id res chain seq x y z
N MET A 1 -16.00 16.05 1.90
CA MET A 1 -14.58 15.79 1.61
C MET A 1 -14.06 14.98 2.79
N SER A 2 -13.92 13.66 2.64
CA SER A 2 -13.53 12.79 3.78
C SER A 2 -12.06 13.04 4.10
N PHE A 3 -11.77 13.53 5.31
CA PHE A 3 -10.46 14.08 5.68
C PHE A 3 -9.41 13.02 6.06
N PHE A 4 -9.69 11.73 5.88
CA PHE A 4 -8.82 10.66 6.35
C PHE A 4 -8.94 9.40 5.47
N ASP A 5 -8.43 9.48 4.24
CA ASP A 5 -8.29 8.31 3.39
C ASP A 5 -6.93 7.67 3.67
N LEU A 6 -6.94 6.61 4.48
CA LEU A 6 -5.75 5.83 4.80
C LEU A 6 -5.47 4.87 3.66
N ASP A 7 -4.23 4.85 3.18
CA ASP A 7 -3.84 4.03 2.05
C ASP A 7 -3.58 2.57 2.47
N LEU A 8 -4.67 1.88 2.81
CA LEU A 8 -4.69 0.48 3.20
C LEU A 8 -4.13 -0.43 2.10
N LEU A 9 -4.30 -0.05 0.83
CA LEU A 9 -3.79 -0.81 -0.31
C LEU A 9 -2.27 -0.81 -0.32
N THR A 10 -1.62 0.34 -0.10
CA THR A 10 -0.16 0.41 0.05
C THR A 10 0.33 -0.42 1.23
N ILE A 11 -0.37 -0.41 2.36
CA ILE A 11 -0.02 -1.24 3.52
C ILE A 11 -0.13 -2.73 3.18
N LEU A 12 -1.17 -3.11 2.44
CA LEU A 12 -1.38 -4.50 2.02
C LEU A 12 -0.30 -4.96 1.03
N ILE A 13 0.12 -4.11 0.08
CA ILE A 13 1.26 -4.40 -0.81
C ILE A 13 2.54 -4.61 0.02
N ALA A 14 2.80 -3.74 1.00
CA ALA A 14 3.97 -3.86 1.87
C ALA A 14 3.93 -5.15 2.72
N TYR A 15 2.74 -5.52 3.22
CA TYR A 15 2.52 -6.77 3.93
C TYR A 15 2.73 -8.00 3.04
N LEU A 16 2.20 -7.99 1.82
CA LEU A 16 2.42 -9.07 0.85
C LEU A 16 3.89 -9.18 0.48
N PHE A 17 4.58 -8.06 0.34
CA PHE A 17 6.01 -8.05 0.07
C PHE A 17 6.83 -8.69 1.20
N LEU A 18 6.38 -8.53 2.44
CA LEU A 18 7.02 -9.10 3.63
C LEU A 18 6.72 -10.60 3.81
N SER A 19 5.47 -10.98 3.59
CA SER A 19 4.97 -12.32 3.94
C SER A 19 5.02 -13.31 2.79
N PHE A 20 5.05 -12.82 1.56
CA PHE A 20 5.00 -13.61 0.34
C PHE A 20 6.16 -13.27 -0.60
N SER A 21 6.19 -13.90 -1.78
CA SER A 21 7.21 -13.61 -2.78
C SER A 21 7.01 -12.25 -3.44
N ARG A 22 8.12 -11.64 -3.88
CA ARG A 22 8.14 -10.34 -4.58
C ARG A 22 7.21 -10.33 -5.80
N ILE A 23 7.13 -11.45 -6.52
CA ILE A 23 6.28 -11.60 -7.70
C ILE A 23 4.80 -11.54 -7.33
N GLN A 24 4.40 -12.18 -6.23
CA GLN A 24 3.00 -12.16 -5.77
C GLN A 24 2.57 -10.76 -5.32
N ALA A 25 3.43 -10.05 -4.59
CA ALA A 25 3.16 -8.66 -4.20
C ALA A 25 3.04 -7.72 -5.42
N GLY A 26 3.89 -7.91 -6.44
CA GLY A 26 3.84 -7.14 -7.69
C GLY A 26 2.60 -7.46 -8.52
N ALA A 27 2.25 -8.75 -8.66
CA ALA A 27 1.03 -9.18 -9.35
C ALA A 27 -0.23 -8.65 -8.65
N PHE A 28 -0.24 -8.62 -7.32
CA PHE A 28 -1.31 -8.02 -6.54
C PHE A 28 -1.40 -6.51 -6.76
N ALA A 29 -0.27 -5.79 -6.77
CA ALA A 29 -0.21 -4.36 -7.08
C ALA A 29 -0.77 -4.02 -8.46
N LEU A 30 -0.42 -4.81 -9.48
CA LEU A 30 -0.98 -4.65 -10.82
C LEU A 30 -2.47 -5.00 -10.88
N GLY A 31 -2.85 -6.16 -10.34
CA GLY A 31 -4.22 -6.65 -10.39
C GLY A 31 -5.19 -5.69 -9.70
N GLN A 32 -4.86 -5.23 -8.49
CA GLN A 32 -5.72 -4.29 -7.77
C GLN A 32 -5.83 -2.95 -8.51
N GLY A 33 -4.72 -2.46 -9.08
CA GLY A 33 -4.73 -1.19 -9.81
C GLY A 33 -5.57 -1.28 -11.09
N PHE A 34 -5.49 -2.40 -11.80
CA PHE A 34 -6.32 -2.66 -12.97
C PHE A 34 -7.81 -2.78 -12.62
N LEU A 35 -8.16 -3.43 -11.51
CA LEU A 35 -9.54 -3.46 -11.03
C LEU A 35 -10.05 -2.05 -10.71
N ILE A 36 -9.25 -1.23 -10.05
CA ILE A 36 -9.62 0.17 -9.76
C ILE A 36 -9.78 0.96 -11.05
N ASP A 37 -8.91 0.76 -12.05
CA ASP A 37 -9.07 1.41 -13.35
C ASP A 37 -10.41 1.07 -14.01
N ILE A 38 -10.86 -0.19 -13.95
CA ILE A 38 -12.16 -0.62 -14.50
C ILE A 38 -13.33 0.04 -13.74
N PHE A 39 -13.27 0.05 -12.41
CA PHE A 39 -14.42 0.47 -11.59
C PHE A 39 -14.45 1.96 -11.25
N SER A 40 -13.33 2.68 -11.32
CA SER A 40 -13.25 4.09 -10.92
C SER A 40 -13.84 5.06 -11.95
N GLY A 41 -14.01 4.62 -13.21
CA GLY A 41 -14.39 5.50 -14.32
C GLY A 41 -13.33 6.59 -14.63
N GLY A 42 -12.11 6.42 -14.11
CA GLY A 42 -10.99 7.34 -14.30
C GLY A 42 -10.22 7.10 -15.60
N VAL A 43 -9.00 7.65 -15.67
CA VAL A 43 -8.10 7.41 -16.80
C VAL A 43 -7.65 5.95 -16.78
N HIS A 44 -7.97 5.21 -17.84
CA HIS A 44 -7.60 3.81 -17.99
C HIS A 44 -6.09 3.61 -17.82
N GLY A 45 -5.70 2.74 -16.88
CA GLY A 45 -4.30 2.40 -16.59
C GLY A 45 -3.61 3.30 -15.57
N LEU A 46 -4.25 4.37 -15.08
CA LEU A 46 -3.64 5.29 -14.13
C LEU A 46 -3.39 4.61 -12.79
N PHE A 47 -4.38 3.92 -12.24
CA PHE A 47 -4.26 3.26 -10.95
C PHE A 47 -3.34 2.04 -11.04
N ALA A 48 -3.40 1.24 -12.11
CA ALA A 48 -2.43 0.18 -12.36
C ALA A 48 -0.98 0.70 -12.35
N PHE A 49 -0.73 1.83 -13.00
CA PHE A 49 0.58 2.46 -13.00
C PHE A 49 0.98 2.99 -11.61
N LEU A 50 0.07 3.66 -10.90
CA LEU A 50 0.30 4.18 -9.56
C LEU A 50 0.67 3.07 -8.57
N TYR A 51 -0.05 1.95 -8.55
CA TYR A 51 0.26 0.85 -7.64
C TYR A 51 1.52 0.07 -8.04
N LEU A 52 1.88 0.04 -9.32
CA LEU A 52 3.18 -0.48 -9.75
C LEU A 52 4.34 0.41 -9.24
N ILE A 53 4.16 1.73 -9.25
CA ILE A 53 5.11 2.67 -8.65
C ILE A 53 5.21 2.47 -7.14
N VAL A 54 4.08 2.27 -6.45
CA VAL A 54 4.05 1.94 -5.01
C VAL A 54 4.86 0.67 -4.74
N PHE A 55 4.64 -0.40 -5.50
CA PHE A 55 5.42 -1.63 -5.38
C PHE A 55 6.92 -1.37 -5.62
N CYS A 56 7.26 -0.61 -6.65
CA CYS A 56 8.65 -0.26 -6.95
C CYS A 56 9.29 0.56 -5.82
N ALA A 57 8.55 1.50 -5.23
CA ALA A 57 8.98 2.29 -4.08
C ALA A 57 9.19 1.43 -2.82
N ILE A 58 8.32 0.44 -2.59
CA ILE A 58 8.48 -0.53 -1.51
C ILE A 58 9.72 -1.40 -1.75
N TYR A 59 9.89 -1.90 -2.98
CA TYR A 59 11.06 -2.70 -3.36
C TYR A 59 12.35 -1.91 -3.19
N LEU A 60 12.42 -0.70 -3.73
CA LEU A 60 13.61 0.16 -3.63
C LEU A 60 13.84 0.60 -2.19
N GLY A 61 12.78 0.96 -1.47
CA GLY A 61 12.84 1.29 -0.04
C GLY A 61 13.35 0.13 0.80
N SER A 62 12.97 -1.12 0.47
CA SER A 62 13.44 -2.32 1.16
C SER A 62 14.95 -2.58 0.98
N LEU A 63 15.55 -2.02 -0.06
CA LEU A 63 16.99 -2.09 -0.28
C LEU A 63 17.76 -1.17 0.67
N PHE A 64 17.18 -0.03 1.04
CA PHE A 64 17.78 0.97 1.92
C PHE A 64 17.38 0.81 3.40
N PHE A 65 16.17 0.32 3.66
CA PHE A 65 15.60 0.20 4.99
C PHE A 65 15.08 -1.22 5.26
N ASN A 66 15.22 -1.68 6.50
CA ASN A 66 14.75 -3.00 6.88
C ASN A 66 13.24 -3.02 7.14
N LEU A 67 12.48 -3.60 6.19
CA LEU A 67 11.02 -3.82 6.29
C LEU A 67 10.58 -4.69 7.47
N GLN A 68 11.47 -5.48 8.07
CA GLN A 68 11.12 -6.27 9.26
C GLN A 68 11.04 -5.41 10.53
N THR A 69 11.66 -4.22 10.51
CA THR A 69 11.62 -3.29 11.65
C THR A 69 10.45 -2.32 11.52
N ALA A 70 9.78 -2.01 12.63
CA ALA A 70 8.68 -1.03 12.64
C ALA A 70 9.10 0.33 12.06
N ARG A 71 10.35 0.77 12.34
CA ARG A 71 10.90 2.01 11.78
C ARG A 71 11.03 1.94 10.25
N GLY A 72 11.52 0.82 9.71
CA GLY A 72 11.64 0.63 8.27
C GLY A 72 10.27 0.56 7.57
N GLN A 73 9.29 -0.10 8.18
CA GLN A 73 7.91 -0.14 7.68
C GLN A 73 7.32 1.26 7.53
N ILE A 74 7.43 2.08 8.59
CA ILE A 74 6.96 3.47 8.58
C ILE A 74 7.65 4.26 7.46
N MET A 75 8.99 4.20 7.37
CA MET A 75 9.75 4.96 6.37
C MET A 75 9.40 4.56 4.94
N ILE A 76 9.30 3.26 4.67
CA ILE A 76 9.02 2.75 3.33
C ILE A 76 7.58 3.07 2.90
N VAL A 77 6.59 2.91 3.80
CA VAL A 77 5.20 3.25 3.47
C VAL A 77 5.04 4.76 3.28
N ILE A 78 5.65 5.59 4.12
CA ILE A 78 5.64 7.05 3.92
C ILE A 78 6.21 7.41 2.54
N LEU A 79 7.36 6.83 2.18
CA LEU A 79 7.99 7.06 0.88
C LEU A 79 7.10 6.62 -0.28
N ALA A 80 6.47 5.44 -0.18
CA ALA A 80 5.63 4.89 -1.23
C ALA A 80 4.34 5.73 -1.44
N VAL A 81 3.65 6.09 -0.36
CA VAL A 81 2.45 6.94 -0.43
C VAL A 81 2.79 8.34 -0.93
N PHE A 82 3.94 8.88 -0.51
CA PHE A 82 4.44 10.17 -0.99
C PHE A 82 4.70 10.16 -2.50
N LEU A 83 5.40 9.13 -3.01
CA LEU A 83 5.69 9.01 -4.43
C LEU A 83 4.40 8.83 -5.25
N LYS A 84 3.47 8.00 -4.78
CA LYS A 84 2.14 7.84 -5.39
C LYS A 84 1.42 9.18 -5.51
N ASN A 85 1.41 9.98 -4.44
CA ASN A 85 0.73 11.28 -4.42
C ASN A 85 1.40 12.29 -5.35
N ILE A 86 2.73 12.29 -5.49
CA ILE A 86 3.44 13.14 -6.47
C ILE A 86 3.01 12.79 -7.90
N VAL A 87 2.97 11.51 -8.25
CA VAL A 87 2.59 11.06 -9.58
C VAL A 87 1.14 11.42 -9.87
N LEU A 88 0.24 11.14 -8.92
CA LEU A 88 -1.18 11.48 -9.05
C LEU A 88 -1.38 12.99 -9.23
N LEU A 89 -0.66 13.80 -8.45
CA LEU A 89 -0.71 15.26 -8.55
C LEU A 89 -0.22 15.75 -9.90
N THR A 90 0.87 15.18 -10.41
CA THR A 90 1.45 15.51 -11.72
C THR A 90 0.44 15.25 -12.83
N VAL A 91 -0.22 14.09 -12.81
CA VAL A 91 -1.27 13.73 -13.76
C VAL A 91 -2.48 14.66 -13.63
N LEU A 92 -2.90 14.98 -12.41
CA LEU A 92 -4.05 15.85 -12.18
C LEU A 92 -3.80 17.29 -12.66
N VAL A 93 -2.59 17.82 -12.44
CA VAL A 93 -2.19 19.14 -12.96
C VAL A 93 -2.17 19.12 -14.48
N PHE A 94 -1.65 18.06 -15.09
CA PHE A 94 -1.59 17.91 -16.54
C PHE A 94 -2.99 17.86 -17.18
N ILE A 95 -3.95 17.17 -16.55
CA ILE A 95 -5.32 17.03 -17.08
C ILE A 95 -6.18 18.26 -16.78
N SER A 96 -6.18 18.73 -15.53
CA SER A 96 -7.15 19.72 -15.07
C SER A 96 -6.67 21.17 -15.26
N ASN A 97 -5.37 21.40 -15.46
CA ASN A 97 -4.74 22.72 -15.55
C ASN A 97 -5.19 23.73 -14.46
N SER A 98 -5.65 23.23 -13.31
CA SER A 98 -6.26 24.03 -12.24
C SER A 98 -5.41 23.97 -10.98
N ILE A 99 -4.71 25.06 -10.70
CA ILE A 99 -3.80 25.21 -9.56
C ILE A 99 -4.59 25.43 -8.25
N VAL A 100 -5.88 25.75 -8.35
CA VAL A 100 -6.75 26.11 -7.20
C VAL A 100 -6.93 24.93 -6.22
N PHE A 101 -6.87 23.69 -6.71
CA PHE A 101 -7.02 22.48 -5.88
C PHE A 101 -5.73 22.01 -5.19
N LEU A 102 -4.57 22.59 -5.54
CA LEU A 102 -3.26 22.12 -5.12
C LEU A 102 -3.07 22.19 -3.60
N LYS A 103 -3.41 23.31 -2.97
CA LYS A 103 -3.15 23.55 -1.54
C LYS A 103 -3.95 22.61 -0.64
N SER A 104 -5.24 22.45 -0.92
CA SER A 104 -6.13 21.54 -0.18
C SER A 104 -5.73 20.09 -0.37
N PHE A 105 -5.34 19.70 -1.58
CA PHE A 105 -4.87 18.35 -1.89
C PHE A 105 -3.56 18.03 -1.15
N LEU A 106 -2.62 18.96 -1.09
CA LEU A 106 -1.33 18.77 -0.39
C LEU A 106 -1.51 18.56 1.12
N ILE A 107 -2.38 19.35 1.77
CA ILE A 107 -2.64 19.19 3.21
C ILE A 107 -3.31 17.84 3.48
N ALA A 108 -4.34 17.48 2.71
CA ALA A 108 -5.00 16.18 2.83
C ALA A 108 -4.01 15.02 2.60
N SER A 109 -3.14 15.15 1.59
CA SER A 109 -2.10 14.16 1.28
C SER A 109 -1.09 14.03 2.42
N ALA A 110 -0.64 15.14 3.03
CA ALA A 110 0.31 15.10 4.14
C ALA A 110 -0.26 14.34 5.35
N VAL A 111 -1.53 14.62 5.69
CA VAL A 111 -2.22 13.92 6.78
C VAL A 111 -2.37 12.43 6.47
N SER A 112 -2.76 12.08 5.24
CA SER A 112 -2.88 10.69 4.80
C SER A 112 -1.53 9.95 4.83
N ILE A 113 -0.45 10.57 4.34
CA ILE A 113 0.90 9.98 4.35
C ILE A 113 1.35 9.67 5.78
N ILE A 114 1.23 10.64 6.69
CA ILE A 114 1.65 10.47 8.09
C ILE A 114 0.78 9.43 8.78
N GLY A 115 -0.55 9.52 8.61
CA GLY A 115 -1.50 8.59 9.20
C GLY A 115 -1.28 7.15 8.73
N THR A 116 -1.09 6.95 7.43
CA THR A 116 -0.83 5.64 6.82
C THR A 116 0.51 5.07 7.30
N GLY A 117 1.56 5.89 7.30
CA GLY A 117 2.88 5.50 7.79
C GLY A 117 2.82 5.02 9.25
N LEU A 118 2.16 5.78 10.11
CA LEU A 118 2.11 5.50 11.56
C LEU A 118 1.27 4.26 11.90
N ILE A 119 0.18 4.01 11.17
CA ILE A 119 -0.69 2.85 11.41
C ILE A 119 -0.15 1.54 10.80
N THR A 120 0.77 1.65 9.83
CA THR A 120 1.42 0.51 9.15
C THR A 120 1.89 -0.60 10.10
N PRO A 121 2.76 -0.34 11.10
CA PRO A 121 3.29 -1.42 11.94
C PRO A 121 2.21 -2.12 12.76
N VAL A 122 1.17 -1.38 13.16
CA VAL A 122 0.02 -1.93 13.90
C VAL A 122 -0.76 -2.88 13.00
N LEU A 123 -1.05 -2.48 11.76
CA LEU A 123 -1.77 -3.31 10.80
C LEU A 123 -0.97 -4.53 10.35
N ILE A 124 0.34 -4.40 10.10
CA ILE A 124 1.20 -5.54 9.77
C ILE A 124 1.23 -6.55 10.94
N SER A 125 1.33 -6.06 12.18
CA SER A 125 1.27 -6.94 13.36
C SER A 125 -0.08 -7.67 13.47
N LEU A 126 -1.18 -6.97 13.20
CA LEU A 126 -2.51 -7.56 13.19
C LEU A 126 -2.66 -8.65 12.11
N PHE A 127 -2.19 -8.38 10.89
CA PHE A 127 -2.22 -9.36 9.80
C PHE A 127 -1.35 -10.59 10.10
N ASN A 128 -0.19 -10.40 10.71
CA ASN A 128 0.65 -11.52 11.16
C ASN A 128 -0.08 -12.41 12.18
N ARG A 129 -0.82 -11.83 13.13
CA ARG A 129 -1.60 -12.60 14.11
C ARG A 129 -2.73 -13.39 13.44
N LEU A 130 -3.42 -12.78 12.49
CA LEU A 130 -4.49 -13.44 11.73
C LEU A 130 -3.95 -14.61 10.89
N GLY A 131 -2.79 -14.43 10.25
CA GLY A 131 -2.12 -15.51 9.52
C GLY A 131 -1.68 -16.68 10.40
N ASP A 132 -1.15 -16.39 11.60
CA ASP A 132 -0.73 -17.43 12.56
C ASP A 132 -1.91 -18.25 13.10
N ILE A 133 -3.05 -17.60 13.39
CA ILE A 133 -4.28 -18.28 13.80
C ILE A 133 -4.75 -19.25 12.71
N HIS A 134 -4.76 -18.81 11.45
CA HIS A 134 -5.15 -19.64 10.33
C HIS A 134 -4.21 -20.85 10.12
N GLY A 135 -2.90 -20.65 10.33
CA GLY A 135 -1.91 -21.73 10.28
C GLY A 135 -2.07 -22.77 11.40
N ARG A 136 -2.48 -22.36 12.60
CA ARG A 136 -2.75 -23.27 13.73
C ARG A 136 -4.00 -24.13 13.51
N GLU A 137 -5.04 -23.59 12.90
CA GLU A 137 -6.25 -24.36 12.59
C GLU A 137 -6.00 -25.40 11.48
N ALA A 138 -5.14 -25.09 10.50
CA ALA A 138 -4.73 -26.04 9.46
C ALA A 138 -3.74 -27.12 9.96
N GLY A 139 -3.15 -26.94 11.15
CA GLY A 139 -2.11 -27.78 11.74
C GLY A 139 -2.59 -28.83 12.76
N THR A 140 -3.89 -29.15 12.83
CA THR A 140 -4.41 -30.23 13.68
C THR A 140 -4.65 -31.49 12.84
N PRO A 141 -3.63 -32.33 12.54
CA PRO A 141 -3.93 -33.69 12.11
C PRO A 141 -4.54 -34.42 13.31
N ALA A 142 -5.68 -35.05 13.08
CA ALA A 142 -6.20 -36.10 13.94
C ALA A 142 -5.14 -37.20 14.06
N SER A 143 -4.33 -37.13 15.10
CA SER A 143 -3.45 -38.22 15.54
C SER A 143 -3.78 -38.52 16.98
N GLU A 144 -4.88 -39.26 17.13
CA GLU A 144 -5.37 -40.05 18.26
C GLU A 144 -6.70 -40.61 17.69
N GLU A 145 -6.78 -41.87 17.26
CA GLU A 145 -6.78 -43.04 18.13
C GLU A 145 -5.99 -44.21 17.53
N LEU A 146 -5.34 -44.92 18.45
CA LEU A 146 -4.60 -46.17 18.34
C LEU A 146 -5.50 -47.34 17.90
#